data_AF-A0A139XGL1-F1
#
_entry.id   AF-A0A139XGL1-F1
#
_cell.length_a   1.000
_cell.length_b   1.000
_cell.length_c   1.000
_cell.angle_alpha   90.00
_cell.angle_beta   90.00
_cell.angle_gamma   90.00
#
_symmetry.space_group_name_H-M   'P 1'
#
loop_
_entity.id
_entity.type
_entity.pdbx_description
1 polymer ?
#
loop_
_entity_poly.entity_id
_entity_poly.type
_entity_poly.pdbx_seq_one_letter_code
_entity_poly.pdbx_strand_id
1 'polypeptide(L)'
;MLLDIDNLDKIRDERLEQLEKQERELNSSRVQLFWEDVKKRDSAKAEKFFRERRVIVVQRVKLENETLTRIARSLNELEDDLKEGCDNLQTQIDNLNDEVAFLNVISRVTGILARILLLF
;
A
#
# COMPACT_ATOMS: atom_id res chain seq x y z
N MET A 1 -24.81 -12.59 1.63
CA MET A 1 -24.80 -11.41 0.75
C MET A 1 -23.42 -10.79 0.88
N LEU A 2 -22.48 -11.21 0.03
CA LEU A 2 -21.12 -10.67 0.01
C LEU A 2 -21.25 -9.25 -0.56
N LEU A 3 -21.08 -8.24 0.29
CA LEU A 3 -20.83 -6.89 -0.19
C LEU A 3 -19.49 -6.94 -0.91
N ASP A 4 -19.53 -6.78 -2.23
CA ASP A 4 -18.36 -6.72 -3.11
C ASP A 4 -17.37 -5.71 -2.53
N ILE A 5 -16.13 -6.14 -2.26
CA ILE A 5 -15.10 -5.28 -1.64
C ILE A 5 -14.84 -4.04 -2.52
N ASP A 6 -14.92 -4.20 -3.83
CA ASP A 6 -14.83 -3.13 -4.83
C ASP A 6 -15.93 -2.07 -4.68
N ASN A 7 -17.12 -2.48 -4.23
CA ASN A 7 -18.24 -1.56 -3.98
C ASN A 7 -17.98 -0.73 -2.70
N LEU A 8 -17.36 -1.33 -1.68
CA LEU A 8 -17.02 -0.63 -0.44
C LEU A 8 -15.92 0.41 -0.65
N ASP A 9 -14.89 0.09 -1.44
CA ASP A 9 -13.81 1.03 -1.75
C ASP A 9 -14.31 2.19 -2.61
N LYS A 10 -15.17 1.92 -3.59
CA LYS A 10 -15.82 2.98 -4.37
C LYS A 10 -16.68 3.90 -3.49
N ILE A 11 -17.49 3.34 -2.60
CA ILE A 11 -18.29 4.12 -1.66
C ILE A 11 -17.39 4.96 -0.75
N ARG A 12 -16.28 4.40 -0.25
CA ARG A 12 -15.32 5.15 0.58
C ARG A 12 -14.77 6.35 -0.17
N ASP A 13 -14.30 6.16 -1.39
CA ASP A 13 -13.65 7.20 -2.18
C ASP A 13 -14.65 8.32 -2.56
N GLU A 14 -15.87 7.95 -2.95
CA GLU A 14 -16.96 8.91 -3.16
C GLU A 14 -17.29 9.73 -1.90
N ARG A 15 -17.25 9.10 -0.71
CA ARG A 15 -17.50 9.79 0.56
C ARG A 15 -16.34 10.69 0.97
N LEU A 16 -15.10 10.28 0.73
CA LEU A 16 -13.92 11.13 0.94
C LEU A 16 -13.98 12.38 0.07
N GLU A 17 -14.28 12.24 -1.22
CA GLU A 17 -14.43 13.36 -2.14
C GLU A 17 -15.53 14.34 -1.68
N GLN A 18 -16.68 13.81 -1.25
CA GLN A 18 -17.76 14.63 -0.70
C GLN A 18 -17.34 15.39 0.57
N LEU A 19 -16.64 14.71 1.49
CA LEU A 19 -16.14 15.32 2.73
C LEU A 19 -15.11 16.41 2.44
N GLU A 20 -14.20 16.21 1.49
CA GLU A 20 -13.23 17.23 1.07
C GLU A 20 -13.91 18.45 0.44
N LYS A 21 -14.91 18.22 -0.42
CA LYS A 21 -15.65 19.31 -1.05
C LYS A 21 -16.39 20.14 0.00
N GLN A 22 -17.05 19.46 0.94
CA GLN A 22 -17.73 20.11 2.05
C GLN A 22 -16.74 20.85 2.95
N GLU A 23 -15.58 20.28 3.26
CA GLU A 23 -14.58 20.98 4.06
C GLU A 23 -14.05 22.24 3.34
N ARG A 24 -13.74 22.15 2.04
CA ARG A 24 -13.32 23.31 1.25
C ARG A 24 -14.34 24.43 1.29
N GLU A 25 -15.62 24.11 1.15
CA GLU A 25 -16.69 25.10 1.24
C GLU A 25 -16.81 25.68 2.67
N LEU A 26 -16.73 24.84 3.69
CA LEU A 26 -16.75 25.27 5.10
C LEU A 26 -15.52 26.11 5.48
N ASN A 27 -14.40 25.94 4.77
CA ASN A 27 -13.18 26.73 4.89
C ASN A 27 -13.18 28.00 4.06
N SER A 28 -14.16 28.20 3.17
CA SER A 28 -14.23 29.41 2.36
C SER A 28 -14.38 30.66 3.23
N SER A 29 -13.73 31.76 2.81
CA SER A 29 -13.80 33.04 3.51
C SER A 29 -15.24 33.51 3.69
N ARG A 30 -16.12 33.21 2.73
CA ARG A 30 -17.57 33.49 2.81
C ARG A 30 -18.21 32.83 4.03
N VAL A 31 -17.98 31.53 4.22
CA VAL A 31 -18.59 30.77 5.31
C VAL A 31 -17.97 31.15 6.65
N GLN A 32 -16.66 31.41 6.69
CA GLN A 32 -15.99 31.88 7.89
C GLN A 32 -16.53 33.24 8.36
N LEU A 33 -16.61 34.23 7.47
CA LEU A 33 -17.14 35.56 7.78
C LEU A 33 -18.61 35.51 8.23
N PHE A 34 -19.43 34.64 7.60
CA PHE A 34 -20.81 34.43 8.03
C PHE A 34 -20.89 33.94 9.48
N TRP A 35 -20.11 32.92 9.84
CA TRP A 35 -20.14 32.37 11.20
C TRP A 35 -19.48 33.29 12.23
N GLU A 36 -18.55 34.16 11.84
CA GLU A 36 -18.04 35.23 12.70
C GLU A 36 -19.11 36.28 13.03
N ASP A 37 -19.94 36.68 12.05
CA ASP A 37 -21.08 37.58 12.29
C ASP A 37 -22.16 36.91 13.14
N VAL A 38 -22.48 35.64 12.88
CA VAL A 38 -23.40 34.86 13.72
C VAL A 38 -22.89 34.75 15.15
N LYS A 39 -21.59 34.52 15.36
CA LYS A 39 -21.01 34.42 16.71
C LYS A 39 -21.18 35.70 17.53
N LYS A 40 -21.17 36.88 16.89
CA LYS A 40 -21.42 38.17 17.55
C LYS A 40 -22.87 38.33 18.02
N ARG A 41 -23.81 37.63 17.39
CA ARG A 41 -25.26 37.75 17.65
C ARG A 41 -25.81 36.59 18.49
N ASP A 42 -25.29 35.39 18.26
CA ASP A 42 -25.71 34.14 18.88
C ASP A 42 -24.50 33.17 18.97
N SER A 43 -23.76 33.31 20.07
CA SER A 43 -22.57 32.49 20.34
C SER A 43 -22.91 30.99 20.44
N ALA A 44 -24.06 30.63 21.03
CA ALA A 44 -24.43 29.24 21.26
C ALA A 44 -24.66 28.49 19.94
N LYS A 45 -25.33 29.15 18.98
CA LYS A 45 -25.53 28.60 17.64
C LYS A 45 -24.21 28.47 16.87
N ALA A 46 -23.32 29.46 16.96
CA ALA A 46 -22.00 29.41 16.35
C ALA A 46 -21.16 28.27 16.94
N GLU A 47 -21.12 28.11 18.27
CA GLU A 47 -20.40 27.01 18.90
C GLU A 47 -20.92 25.63 18.50
N LYS A 48 -22.25 25.46 18.39
CA LYS A 48 -22.83 24.19 17.92
C LYS A 48 -22.32 23.85 16.52
N PHE A 49 -22.31 24.81 15.60
CA PHE A 49 -21.75 24.61 14.27
C PHE A 49 -20.27 24.21 14.29
N PHE A 50 -19.43 24.91 15.06
CA PHE A 50 -18.00 24.58 15.14
C PHE A 50 -17.75 23.20 15.78
N ARG A 51 -18.59 22.76 16.73
CA ARG A 51 -18.54 21.41 17.28
C ARG A 51 -18.85 20.36 16.22
N GLU A 52 -19.97 20.48 15.51
CA GLU A 52 -20.35 19.54 14.44
C GLU A 52 -19.30 19.51 13.31
N ARG A 53 -18.77 20.67 12.95
CA ARG A 53 -17.67 20.77 11.97
C ARG A 53 -16.43 20.00 12.41
N ARG A 54 -16.07 20.06 13.70
CA ARG A 54 -14.94 19.28 14.23
C ARG A 54 -15.18 17.78 14.12
N VAL A 55 -16.43 17.32 14.33
CA VAL A 55 -16.80 15.91 14.13
C VAL A 55 -16.54 15.49 12.69
N ILE A 56 -16.94 16.28 11.70
CA ILE A 56 -16.70 16.00 10.28
C ILE A 56 -15.20 15.86 9.98
N VAL A 57 -14.37 16.78 10.47
CA VAL A 57 -12.91 16.73 10.30
C VAL A 57 -12.34 15.44 10.90
N VAL A 58 -12.74 15.09 12.13
CA VAL A 58 -12.28 13.86 12.79
C VAL A 58 -12.67 12.62 12.00
N GLN A 59 -13.90 12.56 11.47
CA GLN A 59 -14.34 11.41 10.68
C GLN A 59 -13.59 11.30 9.35
N ARG A 60 -13.28 12.43 8.68
CA ARG A 60 -12.45 12.41 7.47
C ARG A 60 -11.06 11.86 7.75
N VAL A 61 -10.38 12.40 8.78
CA VAL A 61 -9.02 11.94 9.16
C VAL A 61 -9.02 10.45 9.52
N LYS A 62 -10.06 9.95 10.19
CA LYS A 62 -10.20 8.51 10.45
C LYS A 62 -10.30 7.69 9.17
N LEU A 63 -11.13 8.10 8.23
CA LEU A 63 -11.28 7.45 6.92
C LEU A 63 -9.96 7.45 6.13
N GLU A 64 -9.25 8.58 6.10
CA GLU A 64 -7.93 8.70 5.46
C GLU A 64 -6.89 7.76 6.12
N ASN A 65 -6.85 7.73 7.46
CA ASN A 65 -5.93 6.87 8.21
C ASN A 65 -6.19 5.38 8.01
N GLU A 66 -7.46 4.97 7.90
CA GLU A 66 -7.81 3.58 7.58
C GLU A 66 -7.31 3.19 6.19
N THR A 67 -7.43 4.08 5.21
CA THR A 67 -6.86 3.87 3.86
C THR A 67 -5.35 3.72 3.92
N LEU A 68 -4.65 4.63 4.60
CA LEU A 68 -3.19 4.56 4.76
C LEU A 68 -2.73 3.30 5.49
N THR A 69 -3.46 2.90 6.55
CA THR A 69 -3.16 1.68 7.32
C THR A 69 -3.32 0.43 6.45
N ARG A 70 -4.35 0.39 5.61
CA ARG A 70 -4.56 -0.72 4.67
C ARG A 70 -3.43 -0.78 3.64
N ILE A 71 -3.06 0.35 3.04
CA ILE A 71 -1.94 0.43 2.09
C ILE A 71 -0.65 -0.05 2.75
N ALA A 72 -0.36 0.43 3.97
CA ALA A 72 0.84 0.02 4.70
C ALA A 72 0.86 -1.50 4.96
N ARG A 73 -0.28 -2.09 5.30
CA ARG A 73 -0.39 -3.55 5.47
C ARG A 73 -0.09 -4.30 4.17
N SER A 74 -0.69 -3.88 3.06
CA SER A 74 -0.44 -4.51 1.75
C SER A 74 1.01 -4.34 1.29
N LEU A 75 1.65 -3.22 1.60
CA LEU A 75 3.07 -3.02 1.30
C LEU A 75 3.96 -3.96 2.12
N ASN A 76 3.67 -4.15 3.41
CA ASN A 76 4.41 -5.09 4.24
C ASN A 76 4.25 -6.54 3.75
N GLU A 77 3.03 -6.95 3.36
CA GLU A 77 2.80 -8.29 2.80
C GLU A 77 3.59 -8.50 1.50
N LEU A 78 3.61 -7.49 0.61
CA LEU A 78 4.38 -7.55 -0.63
C LEU A 78 5.90 -7.53 -0.40
N GLU A 79 6.38 -6.90 0.68
CA GLU A 79 7.80 -6.91 1.04
C GLU A 79 8.26 -8.33 1.42
N ASP A 80 7.46 -9.04 2.22
CA ASP A 80 7.73 -10.42 2.60
C ASP A 80 7.71 -11.35 1.36
N ASP A 81 6.70 -11.22 0.50
CA ASP A 81 6.60 -11.99 -0.75
C ASP A 81 7.78 -11.72 -1.69
N LEU A 82 8.21 -10.46 -1.82
CA LEU A 82 9.35 -10.08 -2.65
C LEU A 82 10.64 -10.70 -2.12
N LYS A 83 10.83 -10.66 -0.80
CA LYS A 83 12.00 -11.24 -0.14
C LYS A 83 12.04 -12.76 -0.34
N GLU A 84 10.92 -13.45 -0.14
CA GLU A 84 10.82 -14.88 -0.43
C GLU A 84 11.13 -15.18 -1.90
N GLY A 85 10.62 -14.38 -2.83
CA GLY A 85 10.93 -14.48 -4.25
C GLY A 85 12.43 -14.34 -4.54
N CYS A 86 13.11 -13.37 -3.90
CA CYS A 86 14.55 -13.18 -4.03
C CYS A 86 15.35 -14.37 -3.46
N ASP A 87 15.00 -14.88 -2.28
CA ASP A 87 15.68 -16.01 -1.65
C ASP A 87 15.51 -17.29 -2.48
N ASN A 88 14.33 -17.51 -3.04
CA ASN A 88 14.05 -18.60 -3.97
C ASN A 88 14.87 -18.49 -5.26
N LEU A 89 14.96 -17.30 -5.85
CA LEU A 89 15.79 -17.05 -7.04
C LEU A 89 17.27 -17.31 -6.75
N GLN A 90 17.77 -16.87 -5.60
CA GLN A 90 19.15 -17.11 -5.20
C GLN A 90 19.43 -18.61 -5.07
N THR A 91 18.52 -19.35 -4.43
CA THR A 91 18.62 -20.81 -4.30
C THR A 91 18.65 -21.50 -5.67
N GLN A 92 17.84 -21.05 -6.63
CA GLN A 92 17.86 -21.59 -7.99
C GLN A 92 19.17 -21.29 -8.73
N ILE A 93 19.75 -20.11 -8.54
CA ILE A 93 21.06 -19.74 -9.10
C ILE A 93 22.15 -20.64 -8.53
N ASP A 94 22.13 -20.89 -7.22
CA ASP A 94 23.13 -21.73 -6.56
C ASP A 94 23.07 -23.18 -7.07
N ASN A 95 21.85 -23.75 -7.18
CA ASN A 95 21.64 -25.07 -7.77
C ASN A 95 22.15 -25.16 -9.22
N LEU A 96 21.90 -24.13 -10.03
CA LEU A 96 22.38 -24.10 -11.41
C LEU A 96 23.92 -24.07 -11.50
N ASN A 97 24.57 -23.33 -10.61
CA ASN A 97 26.03 -23.29 -10.52
C ASN A 97 26.60 -24.67 -10.16
N ASP A 98 25.96 -25.38 -9.24
CA ASP A 98 26.35 -26.74 -8.85
C ASP A 98 26.20 -27.75 -9.99
N GLU A 99 25.09 -27.66 -10.76
CA GLU A 99 24.89 -28.50 -11.94
C GLU A 99 25.98 -28.25 -13.01
N VAL A 100 26.31 -26.98 -13.26
CA VAL A 100 27.40 -26.61 -14.18
C VAL A 100 28.75 -27.14 -13.69
N ALA A 101 29.02 -27.05 -12.39
CA ALA A 101 30.23 -27.60 -11.79
C ALA A 101 30.31 -29.13 -11.97
N PHE A 102 29.21 -29.84 -11.76
CA PHE A 102 29.12 -31.29 -11.96
C PHE A 102 29.37 -31.69 -13.43
N LEU A 103 28.78 -30.98 -14.39
CA LEU A 103 29.01 -31.20 -15.82
C LEU A 103 30.50 -30.99 -16.19
N ASN A 104 31.14 -29.97 -15.62
CA ASN A 104 32.57 -29.73 -15.82
C ASN A 104 33.43 -30.87 -15.28
N VAL A 105 33.05 -31.48 -14.15
CA VAL A 105 33.71 -32.68 -13.61
C VAL A 105 33.55 -33.86 -14.56
N ILE A 106 32.33 -34.13 -15.05
CA ILE A 106 32.09 -35.21 -16.04
C ILE A 106 32.94 -35.00 -17.30
N SER A 107 33.00 -33.76 -17.81
CA SER A 107 33.79 -33.43 -19.00
C SER A 107 35.28 -33.71 -18.77
N ARG A 108 35.82 -33.35 -17.60
CA ARG A 108 37.22 -33.66 -17.23
C ARG A 108 37.46 -35.17 -17.13
N VAL A 109 36.56 -35.92 -16.48
CA VAL A 109 36.68 -37.37 -16.35
C VAL A 109 36.64 -38.04 -17.73
N THR A 110 35.70 -37.63 -18.59
CA THR A 110 35.59 -38.11 -19.98
C THR A 110 36.86 -37.80 -20.77
N GLY A 111 37.42 -36.61 -20.63
CA GLY A 111 38.68 -36.22 -21.28
C GLY A 111 39.90 -37.03 -20.81
N ILE A 112 39.95 -37.40 -19.53
CA ILE A 112 40.99 -38.29 -19.00
C ILE A 112 40.84 -39.70 -19.59
N LEU A 113 39.62 -40.25 -19.60
CA LEU A 113 39.34 -41.57 -20.18
C LEU A 113 39.70 -41.64 -21.67
N ALA A 114 39.35 -40.61 -22.44
CA ALA A 114 39.70 -40.51 -23.86
C ALA A 114 41.23 -40.51 -24.07
N ARG A 115 41.99 -39.85 -23.20
CA ARG A 115 43.46 -39.85 -23.26
C ARG A 115 44.06 -41.21 -22.91
N ILE A 116 43.50 -41.92 -21.93
CA ILE A 116 43.94 -43.29 -21.59
C ILE A 116 43.70 -44.22 -22.78
N LEU A 117 42.53 -44.15 -23.41
CA LEU A 117 42.21 -44.97 -24.59
C LEU A 117 43.09 -44.69 -25.81
N LEU A 118 43.66 -43.49 -25.93
CA LEU A 118 44.60 -43.15 -27.01
C LEU A 118 46.05 -43.60 -26.72
N LEU A 119 46.37 -43.95 -25.47
CA LEU A 119 47.68 -44.43 -25.04
C LEU A 119 47.79 -45.96 -25.04
N PHE A 120 46.68 -46.66 -25.23
CA PHE A 120 46.58 -48.11 -25.44
C PHE A 120 46.25 -48.40 -26.91
#